data_AF-A0A375Z1G5-F1
#
_entry.id   AF-A0A375Z1G5-F1
#
_cell.length_a   1.000
_cell.length_b   1.000
_cell.length_c   1.000
_cell.angle_alpha   90.00
_cell.angle_beta   90.00
_cell.angle_gamma   90.00
#
_symmetry.space_group_name_H-M   'P 1'
#
loop_
_entity.id
_entity.type
_entity.pdbx_description
1 polymer ?
#
loop_
_entity_poly.entity_id
_entity_poly.type
_entity_poly.pdbx_seq_one_letter_code
_entity_poly.pdbx_strand_id
1 'polypeptide(L)' 'MTKKVVVAVVVLGFLGLLALPVKELCGGQGKVCATAPDDDGYIHYYYEKQPLLTPLIYAITGRSVPLVYSRGIELHKIR' A
#
# COMPACT_ATOMS: atom_id res chain seq x y z
N MET A 1 12.61 -19.88 -27.64
CA MET A 1 12.14 -19.85 -26.24
C MET A 1 11.12 -20.98 -26.08
N THR A 2 11.37 -21.98 -25.24
CA THR A 2 10.43 -23.10 -25.06
C THR A 2 9.16 -22.61 -24.36
N LYS A 3 7.99 -23.23 -24.63
CA LYS A 3 6.70 -22.82 -24.01
C LYS A 3 6.79 -22.68 -22.48
N LYS A 4 7.57 -23.55 -21.83
CA LYS A 4 7.83 -23.51 -20.38
C LYS A 4 8.53 -22.23 -19.93
N VAL A 5 9.51 -21.75 -20.70
CA VAL A 5 10.23 -20.51 -20.39
C VAL A 5 9.33 -19.30 -20.53
N VAL A 6 8.48 -19.26 -21.57
CA VAL A 6 7.51 -18.18 -21.74
C VAL A 6 6.54 -18.12 -20.57
N VAL A 7 5.98 -19.26 -20.15
CA VAL A 7 5.09 -19.33 -18.99
C VAL A 7 5.78 -18.86 -17.72
N ALA A 8 7.02 -19.30 -17.48
CA ALA A 8 7.78 -18.87 -16.30
C ALA A 8 7.99 -17.35 -16.27
N VAL A 9 8.37 -16.75 -17.40
CA VAL A 9 8.56 -15.30 -17.50
C VAL A 9 7.26 -14.54 -17.26
N VAL A 10 6.14 -15.00 -17.83
CA VAL A 10 4.83 -14.36 -17.62
C VAL A 10 4.42 -14.42 -16.15
N VAL A 11 4.55 -15.58 -15.51
CA VAL A 11 4.19 -15.76 -14.10
C VAL A 11 5.06 -14.87 -13.21
N LEU A 12 6.37 -14.87 -13.41
CA LEU A 12 7.29 -14.04 -12.64
C LEU A 12 7.03 -12.54 -12.86
N GLY A 13 6.75 -12.14 -14.09
CA GLY A 13 6.37 -10.75 -14.41
C GLY A 13 5.09 -10.32 -13.68
N PHE A 14 4.07 -11.19 -13.67
CA PHE A 14 2.82 -10.92 -12.98
C PHE A 14 3.00 -10.80 -11.45
N LEU A 15 3.79 -11.70 -10.85
CA LEU A 15 4.15 -11.61 -9.43
C LEU A 15 4.94 -10.34 -9.12
N GLY A 16 5.85 -9.93 -10.01
CA GLY A 16 6.57 -8.67 -9.89
C GLY A 16 5.66 -7.44 -9.88
N LEU A 17 4.65 -7.41 -10.75
CA LEU A 17 3.65 -6.34 -10.78
C LEU A 17 2.84 -6.28 -9.48
N LEU A 18 2.42 -7.43 -8.96
CA LEU A 18 1.68 -7.52 -7.69
C LEU A 18 2.51 -7.10 -6.47
N ALA A 19 3.83 -7.24 -6.56
CA ALA A 19 4.77 -6.85 -5.52
C ALA A 19 5.14 -5.35 -5.56
N LEU A 20 4.67 -4.58 -6.56
CA LEU A 20 4.97 -3.16 -6.66
C LEU A 20 4.43 -2.39 -5.43
N PRO A 21 5.23 -1.47 -4.86
CA PRO A 21 4.81 -0.69 -3.71
C PRO A 21 3.78 0.35 -4.12
N VAL A 22 2.59 0.28 -3.52
CA VAL A 22 1.57 1.32 -3.60
C VAL A 22 1.48 2.05 -2.27
N LYS A 23 1.35 3.38 -2.33
CA LYS A 23 1.18 4.22 -1.15
C LYS A 23 -0.30 4.39 -0.86
N GLU A 24 -0.74 3.93 0.31
CA GLU A 24 -2.08 4.22 0.81
C GLU A 24 -2.00 5.19 1.97
N LEU A 25 -2.73 6.30 1.82
CA LEU A 25 -3.00 7.26 2.88
C LEU A 25 -3.99 6.64 3.87
N CYS A 26 -3.88 7.06 5.12
CA CYS A 26 -4.61 6.54 6.28
C CYS A 26 -4.18 5.16 6.80
N GLY A 27 -3.28 4.44 6.11
CA GLY A 27 -3.00 3.03 6.42
C GLY A 27 -4.24 2.14 6.26
N GLY A 28 -4.06 0.82 6.28
CA GLY A 28 -5.20 -0.10 6.13
C GLY A 28 -6.34 0.15 7.14
N GLN A 29 -7.52 -0.39 6.87
CA GLN A 29 -8.73 -0.15 7.69
C GLN A 29 -8.51 -0.31 9.20
N GLY A 30 -9.03 0.65 9.97
CA GLY A 30 -8.96 0.67 11.43
C GLY A 30 -7.77 1.46 12.00
N LYS A 31 -6.91 2.03 11.15
CA LYS A 31 -5.82 2.92 11.55
C LYS A 31 -6.31 4.37 11.66
N VAL A 32 -5.73 5.13 12.60
CA VAL A 32 -5.99 6.57 12.72
C VAL A 32 -5.38 7.26 11.51
N CYS A 33 -6.21 7.84 10.64
CA CYS A 33 -5.77 8.40 9.36
C CYS A 33 -4.92 9.67 9.54
N ALA A 34 -5.35 10.52 10.46
CA ALA A 34 -4.81 11.86 10.66
C ALA A 34 -4.87 12.22 12.14
N THR A 35 -3.91 13.02 12.60
CA THR A 35 -3.97 13.67 13.90
C THR A 35 -4.77 14.97 13.83
N ALA A 36 -5.13 15.50 15.00
CA ALA A 36 -5.48 16.92 15.09
C ALA A 36 -4.30 17.80 14.60
N PRO A 37 -4.56 19.05 14.17
CA PRO A 37 -3.50 19.99 13.81
C PRO A 37 -2.59 20.24 15.01
N ASP A 38 -1.28 20.27 14.79
CA ASP A 38 -0.32 20.66 15.82
C ASP A 38 -0.26 22.20 16.01
N ASP A 39 0.54 22.65 16.98
CA ASP A 39 0.70 24.07 17.31
C ASP A 39 1.26 24.90 16.13
N ASP A 40 1.92 24.25 15.18
CA ASP A 40 2.45 24.85 13.94
C ASP A 40 1.45 24.78 12.75
N GLY A 41 0.27 24.21 12.98
CA GLY A 41 -0.81 24.09 11.99
C GLY A 41 -0.64 22.93 11.00
N TYR A 42 0.14 21.90 11.32
CA TYR A 42 0.30 20.71 10.48
C TYR A 42 -0.63 19.57 10.91
N ILE A 43 -1.24 18.91 9.93
CA ILE A 43 -1.91 17.63 10.08
C ILE A 43 -0.92 16.52 9.74
N HIS A 44 -0.78 15.56 10.65
CA HIS A 44 0.08 14.39 10.46
C HIS A 44 -0.76 13.26 9.88
N TYR A 45 -0.60 12.99 8.58
CA TYR A 45 -1.27 11.89 7.90
C TYR A 45 -0.42 10.62 7.95
N TYR A 46 -0.97 9.56 8.50
CA TYR A 46 -0.32 8.26 8.48
C TYR A 46 -0.43 7.64 7.08
N TYR A 47 0.67 7.08 6.58
CA TYR A 47 0.66 6.34 5.32
C TYR A 47 1.38 5.00 5.45
N GLU A 48 0.93 4.02 4.65
CA GLU A 48 1.58 2.72 4.52
C GLU A 48 1.91 2.47 3.05
N LYS A 49 3.10 1.93 2.81
CA LYS A 49 3.48 1.37 1.51
C LYS A 49 3.29 -0.14 1.59
N GLN A 50 2.40 -0.67 0.77
CA GLN A 50 2.08 -2.10 0.72
C GLN A 50 2.18 -2.61 -0.72
N PRO A 51 2.35 -3.92 -0.94
CA PRO A 51 2.24 -4.47 -2.29
C PRO A 51 0.84 -4.24 -2.83
N LEU A 52 0.73 -3.97 -4.15
CA LEU A 52 -0.55 -3.87 -4.87
C LEU A 52 -1.47 -5.07 -4.61
N LEU A 53 -0.88 -6.23 -4.35
CA LEU A 53 -1.60 -7.43 -3.96
C LEU A 53 -2.52 -7.24 -2.74
N THR A 54 -2.10 -6.46 -1.73
CA THR A 54 -2.84 -6.30 -0.47
C THR A 54 -4.25 -5.72 -0.68
N PRO A 55 -4.41 -4.53 -1.31
CA PRO A 55 -5.74 -3.97 -1.56
C PRO A 55 -6.55 -4.81 -2.56
N LEU A 56 -5.89 -5.50 -3.52
CA LEU A 56 -6.59 -6.41 -4.45
C LEU A 56 -7.20 -7.61 -3.73
N ILE A 57 -6.47 -8.25 -2.82
CA ILE A 57 -7.02 -9.35 -2.01
C ILE A 57 -8.21 -8.85 -1.20
N TYR A 58 -8.10 -7.66 -0.60
CA TYR A 58 -9.22 -7.07 0.14
C TYR A 58 -10.44 -6.85 -0.74
N ALA A 59 -10.27 -6.25 -1.92
CA ALA A 59 -11.37 -6.00 -2.86
C ALA A 59 -12.07 -7.30 -3.31
N ILE A 60 -11.33 -8.39 -3.46
CA ILE A 60 -11.87 -9.69 -3.93
C ILE A 60 -12.48 -10.50 -2.79
N THR A 61 -11.82 -10.54 -1.63
CA THR A 61 -12.14 -11.48 -0.55
C THR A 61 -12.81 -10.83 0.67
N GLY A 62 -12.79 -9.50 0.76
CA GLY A 62 -13.17 -8.75 1.95
C GLY A 62 -12.22 -8.92 3.14
N ARG A 63 -11.12 -9.67 2.98
CA ARG A 63 -10.16 -9.94 4.07
C ARG A 63 -8.97 -9.00 3.97
N SER A 64 -8.58 -8.43 5.11
CA SER A 64 -7.36 -7.64 5.22
C SER A 64 -6.14 -8.56 5.31
N VAL A 65 -5.11 -8.23 4.55
CA VAL A 65 -3.81 -8.91 4.61
C VAL A 65 -2.80 -7.93 5.20
N PRO A 66 -2.15 -8.23 6.34
CA PRO A 66 -1.26 -7.29 7.01
C PRO A 66 0.15 -7.27 6.39
N LEU A 67 0.24 -7.17 5.06
CA LEU A 67 1.49 -7.08 4.30
C LEU A 67 1.83 -5.62 4.05
N VAL A 68 2.86 -5.12 4.74
CA VAL A 68 3.32 -3.73 4.65
C VAL A 68 4.83 -3.71 4.48
N TYR A 69 5.33 -2.97 3.49
CA TYR A 69 6.76 -2.79 3.27
C TYR A 69 7.35 -1.68 4.12
N SER A 70 6.65 -0.54 4.23
CA SER A 70 7.11 0.62 5.00
C SER A 70 5.91 1.43 5.50
N ARG A 71 6.13 2.16 6.59
CA ARG A 71 5.13 3.03 7.22
C ARG A 71 5.76 4.41 7.43
N GLY A 72 4.95 5.45 7.49
CA GLY A 72 5.46 6.80 7.74
C GLY A 72 4.36 7.81 8.00
N ILE A 73 4.78 9.06 8.17
CA ILE A 73 3.90 10.20 8.39
C ILE A 73 4.17 11.23 7.30
N GLU A 74 3.12 11.82 6.76
CA GLU A 74 3.16 12.89 5.78
C GLU A 74 2.49 14.14 6.35
N LEU A 75 3.21 15.25 6.36
CA LEU A 75 2.74 16.51 6.92
C LEU A 75 1.98 17.31 5.87
N HIS A 76 0.79 17.76 6.22
CA HIS A 76 0.02 18.69 5.41
C HIS A 76 -0.31 19.92 6.24
N LYS A 77 0.08 21.10 5.76
CA LYS A 77 -0.19 22.36 6.45
C LYS A 77 -1.62 22.81 6.17
N ILE A 78 -2.32 23.19 7.23
CA ILE A 78 -3.63 23.85 7.12
C ILE A 78 -3.36 25.33 6.83
N ARG A 79 -3.98 25.81 5.77
CA ARG A 79 -3.75 27.16 5.23
C ARG A 79 -4.17 28.26 6.21
#